data_AF-A0A974SC83-F1
#
_entry.id   AF-A0A974SC83-F1
#
_cell.length_a   1.000
_cell.length_b   1.000
_cell.length_c   1.000
_cell.angle_alpha   90.00
_cell.angle_beta   90.00
_cell.angle_gamma   90.00
#
_symmetry.space_group_name_H-M   'P 1'
#
loop_
_entity.id
_entity.type
_entity.pdbx_description
1 polymer ?
#
loop_
_entity_poly.entity_id
_entity_poly.type
_entity_poly.pdbx_seq_one_letter_code
_entity_poly.pdbx_strand_id
1 'polypeptide(L)' 'MLICRKFITRKDGTRVYASQLGLEAICFEVSEEKHQAYLDKQKKDKEK' A
#
# COMPACT_ATOMS: atom_id res chain seq x y z
N MET A 1 0.86 2.14 -12.69
CA MET A 1 1.90 2.38 -11.64
C MET A 1 1.72 1.36 -10.54
N LEU A 2 2.79 0.81 -9.96
CA LEU A 2 2.70 -0.22 -8.92
C LEU A 2 2.95 0.37 -7.53
N ILE A 3 2.05 0.10 -6.59
CA ILE A 3 2.28 0.38 -5.17
C ILE A 3 2.53 -0.97 -4.48
N CYS A 4 3.64 -1.07 -3.76
CA CYS A 4 3.98 -2.25 -2.95
C CYS A 4 3.84 -1.95 -1.46
N ARG A 5 3.18 -2.85 -0.73
CA ARG A 5 2.88 -2.72 0.70
C ARG A 5 3.13 -4.03 1.43
N LYS A 6 3.58 -3.94 2.70
CA LYS A 6 3.71 -5.10 3.59
C LYS A 6 2.36 -5.68 3.98
N PHE A 7 1.30 -4.88 3.94
CA PHE A 7 -0.06 -5.31 4.20
C PHE A 7 -1.07 -4.48 3.41
N ILE A 8 -2.22 -5.08 3.11
CA ILE A 8 -3.38 -4.39 2.57
C ILE A 8 -4.55 -4.53 3.54
N THR A 9 -5.39 -3.50 3.60
CA THR A 9 -6.64 -3.56 4.35
C THR A 9 -7.77 -3.81 3.37
N ARG A 10 -8.50 -4.92 3.54
CA ARG A 10 -9.70 -5.21 2.74
C ARG A 10 -10.83 -4.29 3.18
N LYS A 11 -11.86 -4.13 2.33
CA LYS A 11 -13.05 -3.31 2.65
C LYS A 11 -13.77 -3.75 3.93
N ASP A 12 -13.64 -5.02 4.27
CA ASP A 12 -14.14 -5.66 5.48
C ASP A 12 -13.35 -5.25 6.76
N GLY A 13 -12.28 -4.46 6.63
CA GLY A 13 -11.41 -4.05 7.75
C GLY A 13 -10.30 -5.06 8.06
N THR A 14 -10.39 -6.27 7.52
CA THR A 14 -9.34 -7.30 7.66
C THR A 14 -8.00 -6.84 7.06
N ARG A 15 -6.93 -6.88 7.86
CA ARG A 15 -5.55 -6.63 7.41
C ARG A 15 -4.92 -7.95 6.95
N VAL A 16 -4.49 -7.98 5.69
CA VAL A 16 -3.78 -9.12 5.11
C VAL A 16 -2.33 -8.71 4.92
N TYR A 17 -1.43 -9.41 5.60
CA TYR A 17 0.02 -9.19 5.51
C TYR A 17 0.61 -10.06 4.40
N ALA A 18 1.60 -9.53 3.69
CA ALA A 18 2.32 -10.25 2.64
C ALA A 18 2.92 -11.56 3.16
N SER A 19 3.44 -11.53 4.40
CA SER A 19 4.03 -12.70 5.07
C SER A 19 3.05 -13.87 5.21
N GLN A 20 1.75 -13.60 5.37
CA GLN A 20 0.73 -14.67 5.44
C GLN A 20 0.54 -15.37 4.10
N LEU A 21 0.94 -14.73 3.01
CA LEU A 21 0.90 -15.28 1.65
C LEU A 21 2.27 -15.82 1.21
N GLY A 22 3.27 -15.83 2.10
CA GLY A 22 4.64 -16.19 1.77
C GLY A 22 5.35 -15.16 0.88
N LEU A 23 4.85 -13.93 0.83
CA LEU A 23 5.37 -12.84 -0.01
C LEU A 23 6.07 -11.79 0.86
N GLU A 24 7.07 -11.12 0.30
CA GLU A 24 7.74 -9.99 0.96
C GLU A 24 6.88 -8.71 0.91
N ALA A 25 6.13 -8.53 -0.19
CA ALA A 25 5.24 -7.40 -0.38
C ALA A 25 4.06 -7.76 -1.30
N ILE A 26 2.94 -7.06 -1.09
CA ILE A 26 1.77 -7.10 -1.96
C ILE A 26 1.85 -5.86 -2.85
N CYS A 27 2.06 -6.09 -4.15
CA CYS A 27 2.08 -5.05 -5.16
C CYS A 27 0.77 -5.06 -5.95
N PHE A 28 0.18 -3.89 -6.18
CA PHE A 28 -1.05 -3.76 -6.98
C PHE A 28 -0.94 -2.57 -7.91
N GLU A 29 -1.55 -2.72 -9.09
CA GLU A 29 -1.57 -1.66 -10.09
C GLU A 29 -2.60 -0.59 -9.71
N VAL A 30 -2.15 0.66 -9.80
CA VAL A 30 -2.98 1.84 -9.58
C VAL A 30 -2.79 2.84 -10.72
N SER A 31 -3.81 3.66 -10.91
CA SER A 31 -3.78 4.85 -11.74
C SER A 31 -2.79 5.89 -11.17
N GLU A 32 -2.28 6.74 -12.04
CA GLU A 32 -1.29 7.78 -11.70
C GLU A 32 -1.75 8.72 -10.58
N GLU A 33 -3.02 9.16 -10.62
CA GLU A 33 -3.61 10.02 -9.59
C GLU A 33 -3.57 9.38 -8.18
N LYS A 34 -3.90 8.09 -8.09
CA LYS A 34 -3.85 7.35 -6.82
C LYS A 34 -2.43 7.09 -6.34
N HIS A 35 -1.49 6.92 -7.28
CA HIS A 35 -0.07 6.81 -6.96
C HIS A 35 0.46 8.13 -6.37
N GLN A 36 0.14 9.27 -6.98
CA GLN A 36 0.56 10.58 -6.49
C GLN A 36 -0.03 10.89 -5.10
N ALA A 37 -1.31 10.60 -4.89
CA ALA A 37 -1.96 10.76 -3.58
C ALA A 37 -1.33 9.85 -2.50
N TYR A 38 -0.88 8.66 -2.89
CA TYR A 38 -0.16 7.76 -1.98
C TYR A 38 1.22 8.31 -1.61
N LEU A 39 1.97 8.84 -2.58
CA LEU A 39 3.26 9.48 -2.34
C LEU A 39 3.14 10.73 -1.45
N ASP A 40 2.12 11.56 -1.67
CA ASP A 40 1.86 12.76 -0.85
C ASP A 40 1.59 12.38 0.63
N LYS A 41 0.77 11.35 0.86
CA LYS A 41 0.51 10.85 2.22
C LYS A 41 1.76 10.32 2.90
N GLN A 42 2.64 9.61 2.18
CA GLN A 42 3.89 9.12 2.76
C GLN A 42 4.89 10.24 3.08
N LYS A 43 4.92 11.33 2.30
CA LYS A 43 5.78 12.49 2.60
C LYS A 43 5.35 13.15 3.91
N LYS A 44 4.04 13.41 4.06
CA LYS A 44 3.48 14.01 5.28
C LYS A 44 3.69 13.18 6.55
N ASP A 45 3.74 11.86 6.42
CA ASP A 45 4.00 10.95 7.56
C ASP A 45 5.47 10.95 7.99
N LYS A 46 6.41 11.20 7.07
CA LYS A 46 7.85 11.32 7.36
C LYS A 46 8.28 12.68 7.92
N GLU A 47 7.49 13.73 7.70
CA GLU A 47 7.77 15.09 8.22
C GLU A 47 7.23 15.31 9.64
N LYS A 48 6.54 14.33 10.23
CA LYS A 48 6.14 14.32 11.64
C LYS A 48 7.14 13.55 12.50
#